data_AF-A0A093ZVA7-F1
#
_entry.id   AF-A0A093ZVA7-F1
#
_cell.length_a   1.000
_cell.length_b   1.000
_cell.length_c   1.000
_cell.angle_alpha   90.00
_cell.angle_beta   90.00
_cell.angle_gamma   90.00
#
_symmetry.space_group_name_H-M   'P 1'
#
loop_
_entity.id
_entity.type
_entity.pdbx_description
1 polymer ?
#
loop_
_entity_poly.entity_id
_entity_poly.type
_entity_poly.pdbx_seq_one_letter_code
_entity_poly.pdbx_strand_id
1 'polypeptide(L)'
;MAFSPSHIAHGLYIDIPFNVWLSIILVLTYGCAIRNRGLLLLVVFTVSTAIVVFDKTSTVGETIKIMCELPLGLGSVLAFLVTDRTFQTRFLPAFTAYVNFAVYGNIGMMVGTPADGTLRGMCSKITCISLFIWIVQQGYRVRWKTIVLHDNLFVFTAASKSWIFAHAVYRFVLLTLPCFGSGRRHRLLEFYSLTMTFALSSASKLPFEYCFGMADTLVVPASAGWSAIATTFNLIPRDAKKKDLPTNHFGTDVDIFLSAVSLAVATLACFKIATAPGRRSLEGNK
;
A
#
# COMPACT_ATOMS: atom_id res chain seq x y z
N MET A 1 2.58 -28.83 -32.13
CA MET A 1 3.27 -28.41 -30.89
C MET A 1 2.25 -27.74 -29.99
N ALA A 2 1.85 -28.41 -28.91
CA ALA A 2 0.94 -27.86 -27.92
C ALA A 2 1.73 -26.96 -26.96
N PHE A 3 1.32 -25.72 -26.80
CA PHE A 3 1.88 -24.82 -25.79
C PHE A 3 1.59 -25.36 -24.39
N SER A 4 2.59 -25.30 -23.52
CA SER A 4 2.58 -25.87 -22.16
C SER A 4 1.45 -25.30 -21.29
N PRO A 5 0.79 -26.09 -20.40
CA PRO A 5 -0.36 -25.65 -19.59
C PRO A 5 -0.01 -24.59 -18.53
N SER A 6 1.28 -24.40 -18.22
CA SER A 6 1.74 -23.50 -17.17
C SER A 6 1.51 -22.02 -17.48
N HIS A 7 1.65 -21.60 -18.74
CA HIS A 7 1.43 -20.20 -19.15
C HIS A 7 -0.03 -19.77 -18.99
N ILE A 8 -0.98 -20.67 -19.21
CA ILE A 8 -2.41 -20.39 -19.06
C ILE A 8 -2.76 -20.24 -17.58
N ALA A 9 -2.20 -21.09 -16.70
CA ALA A 9 -2.41 -21.01 -15.25
C ALA A 9 -1.83 -19.73 -14.62
N HIS A 10 -0.66 -19.27 -15.07
CA HIS A 10 -0.06 -18.02 -14.58
C HIS A 10 -0.82 -16.78 -15.05
N GLY A 11 -1.30 -16.75 -16.30
CA GLY A 11 -2.16 -15.67 -16.81
C GLY A 11 -3.54 -15.60 -16.16
N LEU A 12 -3.98 -16.70 -15.52
CA LEU A 12 -5.19 -16.74 -14.69
C LEU A 12 -4.95 -16.20 -13.27
N TYR A 13 -3.71 -16.24 -12.76
CA TYR A 13 -3.36 -15.83 -11.39
C TYR A 13 -2.80 -14.40 -11.31
N ILE A 14 -2.02 -13.94 -12.29
CA ILE A 14 -1.45 -12.58 -12.37
C ILE A 14 -1.78 -11.97 -13.73
N ASP A 15 -2.13 -10.69 -13.75
CA ASP A 15 -2.29 -9.93 -14.99
C ASP A 15 -0.91 -9.49 -15.51
N ILE A 16 -0.29 -10.34 -16.34
CA ILE A 16 1.08 -10.12 -16.85
C ILE A 16 1.19 -8.79 -17.63
N PRO A 17 0.33 -8.49 -18.62
CA PRO A 17 0.39 -7.21 -19.33
C PRO A 17 0.30 -6.00 -18.40
N PHE A 18 -0.61 -6.03 -17.42
CA PHE A 18 -0.72 -4.95 -16.45
C PHE A 18 0.56 -4.75 -15.65
N ASN A 19 1.16 -5.85 -15.17
CA ASN A 19 2.34 -5.82 -14.31
C ASN A 19 3.63 -5.44 -15.05
N VAL A 20 3.76 -5.77 -16.34
CA VAL A 20 4.87 -5.30 -17.18
C VAL A 20 4.83 -3.77 -17.28
N TRP A 21 3.67 -3.20 -17.63
CA TRP A 21 3.51 -1.74 -17.69
C TRP A 21 3.70 -1.08 -16.33
N LEU A 22 3.14 -1.67 -15.27
CA LEU A 22 3.33 -1.16 -13.92
C LEU A 22 4.81 -1.13 -13.53
N SER A 23 5.58 -2.16 -13.86
CA SER A 23 7.02 -2.19 -13.59
C SER A 23 7.76 -1.04 -14.28
N ILE A 24 7.44 -0.75 -15.54
CA ILE A 24 8.00 0.40 -16.28
C ILE A 24 7.60 1.71 -15.60
N ILE A 25 6.32 1.88 -15.26
CA ILE A 25 5.81 3.07 -14.57
C ILE A 25 6.53 3.26 -13.23
N LEU A 26 6.78 2.19 -12.48
CA LEU A 26 7.45 2.25 -11.18
C LEU A 26 8.93 2.62 -11.31
N VAL A 27 9.63 2.13 -12.34
CA VAL A 27 11.01 2.54 -12.62
C VAL A 27 11.07 4.04 -12.96
N LEU A 28 10.14 4.53 -13.79
CA LEU A 28 10.04 5.97 -14.10
C LEU A 28 9.68 6.79 -12.86
N THR A 29 8.73 6.30 -12.06
CA THR A 29 8.30 6.93 -10.81
C THR A 29 9.46 7.05 -9.83
N TYR A 30 10.25 5.99 -9.66
CA TYR A 30 11.46 5.99 -8.85
C TYR A 30 12.48 7.02 -9.37
N GLY A 31 12.76 6.99 -10.68
CA GLY A 31 13.68 7.93 -11.31
C GLY A 31 13.27 9.39 -11.09
N CYS A 32 11.97 9.70 -11.25
CA CYS A 32 11.45 11.04 -11.01
C CYS A 32 11.44 11.39 -9.52
N ALA A 33 11.09 10.47 -8.61
CA ALA A 33 11.09 10.73 -7.17
C ALA A 33 12.48 11.12 -6.64
N ILE A 34 13.54 10.58 -7.24
CA ILE A 34 14.93 10.91 -6.90
C ILE A 34 15.41 12.17 -7.64
N ARG A 35 15.20 12.24 -8.96
CA ARG A 35 15.84 13.26 -9.81
C ARG A 35 14.99 14.52 -10.04
N ASN A 36 13.67 14.37 -10.20
CA ASN A 36 12.79 15.47 -10.55
C ASN A 36 11.36 15.26 -9.99
N ARG A 37 11.16 15.68 -8.74
CA ARG A 37 9.89 15.54 -8.03
C ARG A 37 8.80 16.44 -8.59
N GLY A 38 9.17 17.59 -9.13
CA GLY A 38 8.23 18.51 -9.80
C GLY A 38 7.61 17.86 -11.04
N LEU A 39 8.40 17.13 -11.83
CA LEU A 39 7.90 16.34 -12.95
C LEU A 39 6.94 15.24 -12.47
N LEU A 40 7.29 14.50 -11.41
CA LEU A 40 6.41 13.48 -10.87
C LEU A 40 5.09 14.07 -10.36
N LEU A 41 5.14 15.22 -9.69
CA LEU A 41 3.97 15.95 -9.22
C LEU A 41 3.06 16.38 -10.38
N LEU A 42 3.64 16.91 -11.46
CA LEU A 42 2.90 17.25 -12.68
C LEU A 42 2.20 16.02 -13.24
N VAL A 43 2.93 14.89 -13.38
CA VAL A 43 2.35 13.62 -13.85
C VAL A 43 1.20 13.17 -12.96
N VAL A 44 1.33 13.25 -11.63
CA VAL A 44 0.27 12.89 -10.69
C VAL A 44 -0.98 13.75 -10.92
N PHE A 45 -0.83 15.07 -11.07
CA PHE A 45 -1.97 15.94 -11.34
C PHE A 45 -2.59 15.68 -12.71
N THR A 46 -1.79 15.52 -13.76
CA THR A 46 -2.29 15.21 -15.10
C THR A 46 -3.07 13.90 -15.13
N VAL A 47 -2.53 12.83 -14.52
CA VAL A 47 -3.22 11.54 -14.42
C VAL A 47 -4.51 11.67 -13.60
N SER A 48 -4.47 12.38 -12.48
CA SER A 48 -5.67 12.62 -11.65
C SER A 48 -6.76 13.36 -12.43
N THR A 49 -6.40 14.43 -13.15
CA THR A 49 -7.33 15.17 -14.01
C THR A 49 -7.88 14.30 -15.13
N ALA A 50 -7.04 13.50 -15.78
CA ALA A 50 -7.48 12.57 -16.82
C ALA A 50 -8.51 11.57 -16.28
N ILE A 51 -8.28 11.01 -15.09
CA ILE A 51 -9.25 10.10 -14.46
C ILE A 51 -10.56 10.83 -14.15
N VAL A 52 -10.53 12.01 -13.52
CA VAL A 52 -11.76 12.78 -13.21
C VAL A 52 -12.58 13.11 -14.47
N VAL A 53 -11.90 13.50 -15.55
CA VAL A 53 -12.56 13.94 -16.78
C VAL A 53 -13.12 12.75 -17.57
N PHE A 54 -12.31 11.71 -17.76
CA PHE A 54 -12.58 10.63 -18.68
C PHE A 54 -13.18 9.38 -18.04
N ASP A 55 -12.96 9.12 -16.75
CA ASP A 55 -13.52 7.93 -16.10
C ASP A 55 -15.01 8.13 -15.78
N LYS A 56 -15.86 7.45 -16.55
CA LYS A 56 -17.31 7.40 -16.33
C LYS A 56 -17.79 6.08 -15.72
N THR A 57 -16.87 5.18 -15.40
CA THR A 57 -17.19 3.76 -15.12
C THR A 57 -16.86 3.31 -13.69
N SER A 58 -16.11 4.13 -12.96
CA SER A 58 -15.82 3.91 -11.54
C SER A 58 -16.99 4.32 -10.66
N THR A 59 -17.18 3.55 -9.60
CA THR A 59 -18.09 3.91 -8.51
C THR A 59 -17.55 5.09 -7.72
N VAL A 60 -18.43 5.79 -6.98
CA VAL A 60 -18.04 6.91 -6.11
C VAL A 60 -16.92 6.49 -5.14
N GLY A 61 -17.00 5.29 -4.57
CA GLY A 61 -15.96 4.77 -3.67
C GLY A 61 -14.62 4.52 -4.35
N GLU A 62 -14.62 3.96 -5.57
CA GLU A 62 -13.40 3.76 -6.37
C GLU A 62 -12.76 5.13 -6.71
N THR A 63 -13.56 6.12 -7.10
CA THR A 63 -13.07 7.48 -7.39
C THR A 63 -12.52 8.18 -6.15
N ILE A 64 -13.21 8.10 -5.00
CA ILE A 64 -12.71 8.67 -3.74
C ILE A 64 -11.37 8.05 -3.37
N LYS A 65 -11.25 6.72 -3.46
CA LYS A 65 -10.00 6.01 -3.18
C LYS A 65 -8.86 6.52 -4.07
N ILE A 66 -9.09 6.62 -5.38
CA ILE A 66 -8.10 7.13 -6.33
C ILE A 66 -7.70 8.58 -5.99
N MET A 67 -8.65 9.46 -5.65
CA MET A 67 -8.35 10.84 -5.25
C MET A 67 -7.60 10.94 -3.91
N CYS A 68 -7.89 10.04 -2.97
CA CYS A 68 -7.15 9.93 -1.72
C CYS A 68 -5.72 9.44 -1.93
N GLU A 69 -5.49 8.52 -2.87
CA GLU A 69 -4.17 7.92 -3.11
C GLU A 69 -3.27 8.80 -4.00
N LEU A 70 -3.79 9.33 -5.11
CA LEU A 70 -3.01 10.09 -6.10
C LEU A 70 -2.78 11.55 -5.69
N PRO A 71 -3.75 12.49 -5.87
CA PRO A 71 -3.48 13.91 -5.64
C PRO A 71 -3.36 14.23 -4.15
N LEU A 72 -4.18 13.62 -3.29
CA LEU A 72 -4.12 13.87 -1.86
C LEU A 72 -2.97 13.09 -1.20
N GLY A 73 -2.76 11.82 -1.54
CA GLY A 73 -1.67 11.02 -1.00
C GLY A 73 -0.30 11.42 -1.58
N LEU A 74 0.04 10.85 -2.73
CA LEU A 74 1.34 11.08 -3.37
C LEU A 74 1.57 12.56 -3.76
N GLY A 75 0.54 13.22 -4.28
CA GLY A 75 0.61 14.61 -4.72
C GLY A 75 0.94 15.57 -3.57
N SER A 76 0.33 15.41 -2.39
CA SER A 76 0.65 16.26 -1.24
C SER A 76 2.07 16.04 -0.72
N VAL A 77 2.54 14.78 -0.69
CA VAL A 77 3.93 14.45 -0.32
C VAL A 77 4.90 15.10 -1.29
N LEU A 78 4.69 14.95 -2.60
CA LEU A 78 5.55 15.56 -3.61
C LEU A 78 5.50 17.09 -3.57
N ALA A 79 4.32 17.69 -3.41
CA ALA A 79 4.17 19.13 -3.28
C ALA A 79 4.96 19.65 -2.08
N PHE A 80 4.81 19.00 -0.91
CA PHE A 80 5.56 19.36 0.30
C PHE A 80 7.08 19.19 0.12
N LEU A 81 7.54 18.19 -0.63
CA LEU A 81 8.96 17.99 -0.90
C LEU A 81 9.54 18.96 -1.95
N VAL A 82 8.69 19.57 -2.79
CA VAL A 82 9.09 20.56 -3.81
C VAL A 82 9.13 21.98 -3.24
N THR A 83 8.39 22.26 -2.16
CA THR A 83 8.44 23.58 -1.51
C THR A 83 9.79 23.87 -0.86
N ASP A 84 10.03 25.14 -0.55
CA ASP A 84 11.25 25.61 0.09
C ASP A 84 11.40 25.08 1.53
N ARG A 85 12.63 25.06 2.02
CA ARG A 85 12.95 24.54 3.37
C ARG A 85 12.28 25.33 4.48
N THR A 86 12.04 26.62 4.30
CA THR A 86 11.38 27.46 5.29
C THR A 86 9.91 27.07 5.44
N PHE A 87 9.23 26.83 4.32
CA PHE A 87 7.87 26.27 4.32
C PHE A 87 7.84 24.88 4.96
N GLN A 88 8.74 23.99 4.55
CA GLN A 88 8.81 22.63 5.09
C GLN A 88 8.97 22.62 6.61
N THR A 89 9.94 23.37 7.15
CA THR A 89 10.19 23.40 8.60
C THR A 89 9.01 23.99 9.38
N ARG A 90 8.39 25.06 8.87
CA ARG A 90 7.22 25.70 9.48
C ARG A 90 6.00 24.78 9.54
N PHE A 91 5.72 24.04 8.47
CA PHE A 91 4.51 23.22 8.34
C PHE A 91 4.73 21.73 8.62
N LEU A 92 5.95 21.29 8.92
CA LEU A 92 6.27 19.90 9.23
C LEU A 92 5.37 19.28 10.31
N PRO A 93 5.04 19.97 11.43
CA PRO A 93 4.16 19.38 12.44
C PRO A 93 2.74 19.10 11.91
N ALA A 94 2.17 20.05 11.15
CA ALA A 94 0.85 19.91 10.55
C ALA A 94 0.85 18.82 9.47
N PHE A 95 1.88 18.79 8.63
CA PHE A 95 2.06 17.76 7.62
C PHE A 95 2.25 16.36 8.25
N THR A 96 2.93 16.30 9.40
CA THR A 96 3.08 15.06 10.16
C THR A 96 1.73 14.53 10.67
N ALA A 97 0.88 15.41 11.19
CA ALA A 97 -0.47 15.04 11.60
C ALA A 97 -1.31 14.55 10.42
N TYR A 98 -1.23 15.26 9.28
CA TYR A 98 -1.91 14.87 8.04
C TYR A 98 -1.52 13.47 7.59
N VAL A 99 -0.23 13.17 7.48
CA VAL A 99 0.24 11.84 7.08
C VAL A 99 -0.17 10.78 8.09
N ASN A 100 -0.05 11.04 9.39
CA ASN A 100 -0.49 10.08 10.40
C ASN A 100 -1.97 9.72 10.19
N PHE A 101 -2.82 10.74 9.99
CA PHE A 101 -4.22 10.51 9.70
C PHE A 101 -4.42 9.71 8.40
N ALA A 102 -3.68 10.00 7.34
CA ALA A 102 -3.75 9.28 6.08
C ALA A 102 -3.31 7.81 6.22
N VAL A 103 -2.19 7.54 6.89
CA VAL A 103 -1.66 6.17 7.09
C VAL A 103 -2.59 5.35 7.97
N TYR A 104 -3.00 5.87 9.13
CA TYR A 104 -3.90 5.16 10.04
C TYR A 104 -5.29 5.02 9.43
N GLY A 105 -5.78 6.05 8.74
CA GLY A 105 -7.04 5.98 8.01
C GLY A 105 -7.02 4.88 6.95
N ASN A 106 -5.97 4.83 6.13
CA ASN A 106 -5.84 3.81 5.08
C ASN A 106 -5.83 2.38 5.66
N ILE A 107 -5.01 2.13 6.68
CA ILE A 107 -4.94 0.81 7.33
C ILE A 107 -6.28 0.48 8.03
N GLY A 108 -6.85 1.43 8.76
CA GLY A 108 -8.10 1.25 9.50
C GLY A 108 -9.29 0.97 8.59
N MET A 109 -9.37 1.62 7.43
CA MET A 109 -10.42 1.36 6.44
C MET A 109 -10.38 -0.06 5.89
N MET A 110 -9.22 -0.74 5.90
CA MET A 110 -9.12 -2.13 5.44
C MET A 110 -9.92 -3.11 6.33
N VAL A 111 -10.23 -2.76 7.58
CA VAL A 111 -11.14 -3.54 8.45
C VAL A 111 -12.56 -3.62 7.86
N GLY A 112 -12.96 -2.56 7.14
CA GLY A 112 -14.25 -2.49 6.44
C GLY A 112 -14.34 -3.36 5.19
N THR A 113 -13.25 -4.01 4.77
CA THR A 113 -13.24 -4.89 3.60
C THR A 113 -14.25 -6.03 3.79
N PRO A 114 -15.17 -6.26 2.83
CA PRO A 114 -16.11 -7.37 2.91
C PRO A 114 -15.40 -8.72 3.02
N ALA A 115 -15.89 -9.58 3.92
CA ALA A 115 -15.36 -10.93 4.08
C ALA A 115 -15.89 -11.91 3.01
N ASP A 116 -16.96 -11.52 2.30
CA ASP A 116 -17.65 -12.31 1.25
C ASP A 116 -17.90 -13.78 1.64
N GLY A 117 -18.22 -14.02 2.91
CA GLY A 117 -18.52 -15.36 3.44
C GLY A 117 -17.31 -16.29 3.58
N THR A 118 -16.09 -15.81 3.37
CA THR A 118 -14.85 -16.62 3.48
C THR A 118 -14.27 -16.60 4.89
N LEU A 119 -13.65 -17.71 5.31
CA LEU A 119 -12.93 -17.77 6.59
C LEU A 119 -11.74 -16.81 6.56
N ARG A 120 -11.03 -16.75 5.42
CA ARG A 120 -9.86 -15.87 5.27
C ARG A 120 -10.22 -14.40 5.38
N GLY A 121 -11.41 -14.01 4.93
CA GLY A 121 -11.93 -12.64 5.10
C GLY A 121 -12.15 -12.28 6.55
N MET A 122 -12.72 -13.19 7.34
CA MET A 122 -12.91 -12.99 8.78
C MET A 122 -11.56 -12.92 9.53
N CYS A 123 -10.64 -13.84 9.25
CA CYS A 123 -9.30 -13.83 9.81
C CYS A 123 -8.52 -12.56 9.42
N SER A 124 -8.67 -12.08 8.19
CA SER A 124 -8.04 -10.84 7.71
C SER A 124 -8.53 -9.62 8.51
N LYS A 125 -9.82 -9.55 8.86
CA LYS A 125 -10.32 -8.45 9.72
C LYS A 125 -9.67 -8.45 11.09
N ILE A 126 -9.58 -9.61 11.75
CA ILE A 126 -8.93 -9.75 13.05
C ILE A 126 -7.45 -9.32 12.94
N THR A 127 -6.77 -9.82 11.91
CA THR A 127 -5.37 -9.51 11.63
C THR A 127 -5.16 -8.01 11.41
N CYS A 128 -6.04 -7.37 10.64
CA CYS A 128 -6.01 -5.95 10.38
C CYS A 128 -6.16 -5.13 11.66
N ILE A 129 -7.10 -5.49 12.55
CA ILE A 129 -7.29 -4.83 13.84
C ILE A 129 -6.02 -4.95 14.69
N SER A 130 -5.43 -6.15 14.78
CA SER A 130 -4.18 -6.35 15.53
C SER A 130 -3.02 -5.53 14.96
N LEU A 131 -2.84 -5.52 13.63
CA LEU A 131 -1.80 -4.71 12.98
C LEU A 131 -2.02 -3.21 13.14
N PHE A 132 -3.28 -2.77 13.10
CA PHE A 132 -3.67 -1.38 13.33
C PHE A 132 -3.34 -0.92 14.75
N ILE A 133 -3.70 -1.72 15.76
CA ILE A 133 -3.35 -1.44 17.16
C ILE A 133 -1.83 -1.39 17.32
N TRP A 134 -1.11 -2.31 16.69
CA TRP A 134 0.35 -2.36 16.78
C TRP A 134 0.99 -1.09 16.20
N ILE A 135 0.60 -0.64 15.00
CA ILE A 135 1.19 0.57 14.40
C ILE A 135 0.81 1.84 15.16
N VAL A 136 -0.42 1.94 15.67
CA VAL A 136 -0.88 3.05 16.53
C VAL A 136 -0.03 3.10 17.81
N GLN A 137 0.27 1.96 18.42
CA GLN A 137 1.14 1.88 19.59
C GLN A 137 2.58 2.29 19.25
N GLN A 138 3.11 1.91 18.08
CA GLN A 138 4.44 2.35 17.62
C GLN A 138 4.48 3.86 17.36
N GLY A 139 3.46 4.40 16.69
CA GLY A 139 3.29 5.84 16.45
C GLY A 139 3.23 6.64 17.76
N TYR A 140 2.47 6.16 18.75
CA TYR A 140 2.40 6.76 20.06
C TYR A 140 3.77 6.80 20.77
N ARG A 141 4.58 5.73 20.67
CA ARG A 141 5.92 5.67 21.29
C ARG A 141 6.88 6.71 20.73
N VAL A 142 6.81 7.00 19.45
CA VAL A 142 7.60 8.07 18.81
C VAL A 142 6.91 9.44 18.90
N ARG A 143 5.95 9.60 19.82
CA ARG A 143 5.18 10.83 20.07
C ARG A 143 4.51 11.38 18.80
N TRP A 144 4.07 10.50 17.91
CA TRP A 144 3.48 10.85 16.62
C TRP A 144 4.39 11.67 15.69
N LYS A 145 5.68 11.82 16.02
CA LYS A 145 6.70 12.41 15.14
C LYS A 145 7.21 11.32 14.20
N THR A 146 6.30 10.83 13.38
CA THR A 146 6.49 9.67 12.52
C THR A 146 7.21 10.04 11.23
N ILE A 147 7.48 11.32 10.98
CA ILE A 147 8.13 11.81 9.78
C ILE A 147 9.43 12.51 10.10
N VAL A 148 10.44 12.18 9.32
CA VAL A 148 11.71 12.91 9.24
C VAL A 148 11.93 13.28 7.78
N LEU A 149 12.44 14.48 7.51
CA LEU A 149 12.91 14.86 6.18
C LEU A 149 14.42 14.59 6.13
N HIS A 150 14.85 13.72 5.23
CA HIS A 150 16.28 13.46 5.01
C HIS A 150 16.59 13.62 3.52
N ASP A 151 17.45 14.57 3.16
CA ASP A 151 17.82 14.85 1.76
C ASP A 151 16.62 15.03 0.81
N ASN A 152 15.57 15.64 1.35
CA ASN A 152 14.27 15.83 0.69
C ASN A 152 13.56 14.50 0.30
N LEU A 153 13.90 13.40 0.97
CA LEU A 153 13.09 12.19 1.02
C LEU A 153 12.17 12.25 2.22
N PHE A 154 10.97 11.74 1.99
CA PHE A 154 10.00 11.49 3.02
C PHE A 154 10.36 10.20 3.75
N VAL A 155 10.64 10.29 5.05
CA VAL A 155 11.00 9.13 5.89
C VAL A 155 9.92 8.91 6.92
N PHE A 156 9.38 7.69 6.98
CA PHE A 156 8.37 7.29 7.96
C PHE A 156 9.01 6.39 9.03
N THR A 157 9.14 6.90 10.26
CA THR A 157 9.92 6.27 11.34
C THR A 157 9.10 5.39 12.27
N ALA A 158 7.76 5.40 12.16
CA ALA A 158 6.91 4.66 13.10
C ALA A 158 6.84 3.16 12.81
N ALA A 159 7.03 2.74 11.56
CA ALA A 159 6.93 1.33 11.19
C ALA A 159 8.23 0.58 11.48
N SER A 160 8.15 -0.52 12.23
CA SER A 160 9.29 -1.44 12.39
C SER A 160 9.39 -2.44 11.23
N LYS A 161 10.58 -3.01 10.97
CA LYS A 161 10.77 -4.11 10.00
C LYS A 161 9.77 -5.26 10.21
N SER A 162 9.59 -5.69 11.46
CA SER A 162 8.64 -6.77 11.78
C SER A 162 7.21 -6.40 11.43
N TRP A 163 6.81 -5.14 11.67
CA TRP A 163 5.48 -4.68 11.29
C TRP A 163 5.33 -4.64 9.77
N ILE A 164 6.34 -4.16 9.04
CA ILE A 164 6.33 -4.10 7.57
C ILE A 164 6.15 -5.49 6.96
N PHE A 165 6.92 -6.49 7.40
CA PHE A 165 6.77 -7.86 6.89
C PHE A 165 5.42 -8.48 7.27
N ALA A 166 4.95 -8.26 8.50
CA ALA A 166 3.65 -8.73 8.96
C ALA A 166 2.50 -8.11 8.13
N HIS A 167 2.58 -6.80 7.87
CA HIS A 167 1.65 -6.06 7.02
C HIS A 167 1.70 -6.56 5.57
N ALA A 168 2.88 -6.84 5.02
CA ALA A 168 3.02 -7.36 3.67
C ALA A 168 2.37 -8.75 3.52
N VAL A 169 2.59 -9.66 4.47
CA VAL A 169 1.92 -10.97 4.48
C VAL A 169 0.39 -10.82 4.60
N TYR A 170 -0.07 -9.97 5.52
CA TYR A 170 -1.48 -9.66 5.67
C TYR A 170 -2.09 -9.12 4.38
N ARG A 171 -1.47 -8.11 3.74
CA ARG A 171 -1.98 -7.47 2.54
C ARG A 171 -1.94 -8.40 1.34
N PHE A 172 -0.95 -9.28 1.25
CA PHE A 172 -0.94 -10.37 0.27
C PHE A 172 -2.20 -11.24 0.43
N VAL A 173 -2.52 -11.72 1.64
CA VAL A 173 -3.73 -12.51 1.89
C VAL A 173 -5.00 -11.69 1.60
N LEU A 174 -5.06 -10.43 2.04
CA LEU A 174 -6.21 -9.55 1.84
C LEU A 174 -6.55 -9.38 0.35
N LEU A 175 -5.54 -9.18 -0.49
CA LEU A 175 -5.71 -8.99 -1.94
C LEU A 175 -6.14 -10.27 -2.68
N THR A 176 -6.20 -11.41 -1.99
CA THR A 176 -6.82 -12.65 -2.51
C THR A 176 -8.33 -12.71 -2.26
N LEU A 177 -8.93 -11.75 -1.54
CA LEU A 177 -10.37 -11.76 -1.24
C LEU A 177 -11.24 -11.50 -2.48
N PRO A 178 -12.43 -12.09 -2.57
CA PRO A 178 -13.32 -11.95 -3.72
C PRO A 178 -13.76 -10.50 -4.01
N CYS A 179 -13.85 -9.64 -2.97
CA CYS A 179 -14.20 -8.23 -3.11
C CYS A 179 -13.21 -7.41 -3.94
N PHE A 180 -11.97 -7.87 -4.09
CA PHE A 180 -10.98 -7.26 -5.00
C PHE A 180 -11.11 -7.80 -6.44
N GLY A 181 -12.21 -8.47 -6.77
CA GLY A 181 -12.44 -9.11 -8.06
C GLY A 181 -11.50 -10.29 -8.26
N SER A 182 -10.88 -10.40 -9.44
CA SER A 182 -9.84 -11.39 -9.67
C SER A 182 -8.58 -11.10 -8.81
N GLY A 183 -8.42 -9.87 -8.29
CA GLY A 183 -7.24 -9.39 -7.57
C GLY A 183 -5.93 -9.41 -8.39
N ARG A 184 -5.99 -9.87 -9.65
CA ARG A 184 -4.82 -10.25 -10.47
C ARG A 184 -3.87 -9.10 -10.74
N ARG A 185 -4.40 -7.89 -10.86
CA ARG A 185 -3.61 -6.66 -11.09
C ARG A 185 -2.77 -6.27 -9.87
N HIS A 186 -3.23 -6.59 -8.66
CA HIS A 186 -2.63 -6.10 -7.42
C HIS A 186 -1.88 -7.18 -6.62
N ARG A 187 -1.83 -8.45 -7.07
CA ARG A 187 -1.17 -9.52 -6.30
C ARG A 187 0.33 -9.30 -6.04
N LEU A 188 1.00 -8.54 -6.90
CA LEU A 188 2.42 -8.20 -6.76
C LEU A 188 2.67 -6.88 -6.03
N LEU A 189 1.63 -6.24 -5.49
CA LEU A 189 1.74 -4.92 -4.87
C LEU A 189 2.77 -4.87 -3.76
N GLU A 190 2.76 -5.86 -2.87
CA GLU A 190 3.73 -5.94 -1.77
C GLU A 190 5.15 -6.24 -2.25
N PHE A 191 5.29 -7.04 -3.30
CA PHE A 191 6.59 -7.26 -3.93
C PHE A 191 7.17 -5.94 -4.46
N TYR A 192 6.34 -5.12 -5.12
CA TYR A 192 6.76 -3.80 -5.57
C TYR A 192 7.07 -2.84 -4.42
N SER A 193 6.23 -2.78 -3.38
CA SER A 193 6.46 -1.91 -2.21
C SER A 193 7.76 -2.27 -1.49
N LEU A 194 8.05 -3.56 -1.28
CA LEU A 194 9.30 -4.01 -0.65
C LEU A 194 10.52 -3.75 -1.56
N THR A 195 10.41 -3.99 -2.86
CA THR A 195 11.48 -3.72 -3.83
C THR A 195 11.80 -2.23 -3.91
N MET A 196 10.77 -1.38 -3.96
CA MET A 196 10.90 0.08 -3.94
C MET A 196 11.50 0.56 -2.62
N THR A 197 11.11 -0.04 -1.49
CA THR A 197 11.69 0.25 -0.17
C THR A 197 13.18 -0.04 -0.16
N PHE A 198 13.58 -1.20 -0.68
CA PHE A 198 14.99 -1.59 -0.80
C PHE A 198 15.77 -0.63 -1.71
N ALA A 199 15.22 -0.28 -2.88
CA ALA A 199 15.86 0.64 -3.83
C ALA A 199 16.04 2.04 -3.23
N LEU A 200 15.06 2.55 -2.49
CA LEU A 200 15.14 3.84 -1.79
C LEU A 200 16.14 3.79 -0.63
N SER A 201 16.13 2.72 0.17
CA SER A 201 17.09 2.51 1.27
C SER A 201 18.53 2.44 0.75
N SER A 202 18.77 1.71 -0.34
CA SER A 202 20.08 1.64 -0.97
C SER A 202 20.55 2.98 -1.53
N ALA A 203 19.67 3.75 -2.18
CA ALA A 203 20.03 5.04 -2.77
C ALA A 203 20.28 6.13 -1.71
N SER A 204 19.51 6.10 -0.62
CA SER A 204 19.58 7.11 0.45
C SER A 204 20.50 6.73 1.61
N LYS A 205 20.99 5.48 1.64
CA LYS A 205 21.77 4.91 2.77
C LYS A 205 21.03 4.98 4.11
N LEU A 206 19.69 5.02 4.07
CA LEU A 206 18.84 5.00 5.26
C LEU A 206 18.43 3.57 5.62
N PRO A 207 18.07 3.32 6.89
CA PRO A 207 17.46 2.06 7.32
C PRO A 207 16.24 1.69 6.44
N PHE A 208 16.11 0.41 6.09
CA PHE A 208 15.04 -0.10 5.23
C PHE A 208 13.65 0.35 5.67
N GLU A 209 13.37 0.23 6.97
CA GLU A 209 12.08 0.55 7.59
C GLU A 209 11.64 2.00 7.39
N TYR A 210 12.60 2.91 7.30
CA TYR A 210 12.38 4.34 7.17
C TYR A 210 11.90 4.73 5.78
N CYS A 211 12.25 3.94 4.77
CA CYS A 211 11.87 4.18 3.38
C CYS A 211 10.50 3.59 3.02
N PHE A 212 9.94 2.70 3.86
CA PHE A 212 8.73 1.96 3.51
C PHE A 212 7.52 2.87 3.27
N GLY A 213 7.31 3.89 4.12
CA GLY A 213 6.19 4.81 3.96
C GLY A 213 6.22 5.56 2.62
N MET A 214 7.39 6.02 2.17
CA MET A 214 7.55 6.65 0.86
C MET A 214 7.39 5.64 -0.27
N ALA A 215 7.96 4.45 -0.14
CA ALA A 215 7.83 3.39 -1.14
C ALA A 215 6.37 3.01 -1.39
N ASP A 216 5.58 2.79 -0.33
CA ASP A 216 4.16 2.46 -0.45
C ASP A 216 3.36 3.66 -1.01
N THR A 217 3.74 4.88 -0.65
CA THR A 217 3.16 6.12 -1.22
C THR A 217 3.48 6.31 -2.71
N LEU A 218 4.54 5.70 -3.23
CA LEU A 218 4.83 5.69 -4.68
C LEU A 218 4.09 4.54 -5.38
N VAL A 219 4.18 3.34 -4.82
CA VAL A 219 3.73 2.11 -5.46
C VAL A 219 2.20 2.01 -5.50
N VAL A 220 1.53 2.30 -4.40
CA VAL A 220 0.07 2.13 -4.28
C VAL A 220 -0.68 3.10 -5.21
N PRO A 221 -0.38 4.41 -5.21
CA PRO A 221 -1.04 5.35 -6.11
C PRO A 221 -0.68 5.11 -7.58
N ALA A 222 0.55 4.69 -7.90
CA ALA A 222 0.92 4.32 -9.27
C ALA A 222 0.13 3.10 -9.76
N SER A 223 -0.03 2.07 -8.92
CA SER A 223 -0.84 0.89 -9.24
C SER A 223 -2.31 1.24 -9.43
N ALA A 224 -2.88 2.05 -8.53
CA ALA A 224 -4.27 2.49 -8.62
C ALA A 224 -4.53 3.37 -9.84
N GLY A 225 -3.66 4.36 -10.08
CA GLY A 225 -3.73 5.25 -11.23
C GLY A 225 -3.61 4.48 -12.55
N TRP A 226 -2.65 3.55 -12.65
CA TRP A 226 -2.53 2.70 -13.83
C TRP A 226 -3.75 1.81 -14.04
N SER A 227 -4.30 1.22 -12.97
CA SER A 227 -5.53 0.42 -13.05
C SER A 227 -6.74 1.23 -13.53
N ALA A 228 -6.86 2.47 -13.05
CA ALA A 228 -7.91 3.39 -13.49
C ALA A 228 -7.74 3.75 -14.98
N ILE A 229 -6.56 4.24 -15.39
CA ILE A 229 -6.26 4.60 -16.79
C ILE A 229 -6.46 3.41 -17.74
N ALA A 230 -5.92 2.24 -17.40
CA ALA A 230 -6.07 1.05 -18.22
C ALA A 230 -7.55 0.64 -18.40
N THR A 231 -8.38 0.89 -17.39
CA THR A 231 -9.82 0.62 -17.43
C THR A 231 -10.57 1.70 -18.22
N THR A 232 -10.29 2.98 -17.96
CA THR A 232 -10.93 4.13 -18.63
C THR A 232 -10.75 4.08 -20.14
N PHE A 233 -9.55 3.73 -20.61
CA PHE A 233 -9.22 3.68 -22.03
C PHE A 233 -9.32 2.27 -22.64
N ASN A 234 -9.89 1.30 -21.90
CA ASN A 234 -10.02 -0.10 -22.34
C ASN A 234 -8.71 -0.72 -22.86
N LEU A 235 -7.57 -0.32 -22.28
CA LEU A 235 -6.25 -0.81 -22.68
C LEU A 235 -6.01 -2.26 -22.22
N ILE A 236 -6.64 -2.65 -21.11
CA ILE A 236 -6.56 -4.00 -20.54
C ILE A 236 -7.96 -4.42 -20.13
N PRO A 237 -8.39 -5.67 -20.46
CA PRO A 237 -9.70 -6.18 -20.06
C PRO A 237 -9.93 -5.97 -18.57
N ARG A 238 -11.12 -5.44 -18.22
CA ARG A 238 -11.50 -5.19 -16.83
C ARG A 238 -11.47 -6.51 -16.06
N ASP A 239 -10.94 -6.49 -14.84
CA ASP A 239 -11.07 -7.63 -13.94
C ASP A 239 -12.57 -7.94 -13.81
N ALA A 240 -12.95 -9.17 -14.16
CA ALA A 240 -14.35 -9.55 -14.25
C ALA A 240 -15.01 -9.39 -12.87
N LYS A 241 -15.87 -8.37 -12.70
CA LYS A 241 -16.74 -8.18 -11.52
C LYS A 241 -17.81 -9.27 -11.36
N LYS A 242 -17.72 -10.39 -12.10
CA LYS A 242 -18.64 -11.52 -11.96
C LYS A 242 -18.25 -12.30 -10.69
N LYS A 243 -18.98 -12.02 -9.62
CA LYS A 243 -18.90 -12.74 -8.33
C LYS A 243 -19.13 -14.25 -8.48
N ASP A 244 -19.82 -14.66 -9.54
CA ASP A 244 -20.26 -16.05 -9.74
C ASP A 244 -19.31 -16.91 -10.59
N LEU A 245 -18.13 -16.41 -10.96
CA LEU A 245 -17.15 -17.25 -11.66
C LEU A 245 -16.42 -18.13 -10.63
N PRO A 246 -16.45 -19.48 -10.77
CA PRO A 246 -15.76 -20.40 -9.86
C PRO A 246 -14.25 -20.18 -9.78
N THR A 247 -13.66 -19.43 -10.73
CA THR A 247 -12.25 -19.03 -10.74
C THR A 247 -11.88 -17.95 -9.71
N ASN A 248 -12.85 -17.25 -9.11
CA ASN A 248 -12.61 -16.22 -8.10
C ASN A 248 -12.65 -16.78 -6.67
N HIS A 249 -13.13 -18.02 -6.50
CA HIS A 249 -13.16 -18.69 -5.22
C HIS A 249 -12.01 -19.69 -5.16
N PHE A 250 -11.05 -19.42 -4.25
CA PHE A 250 -10.11 -20.44 -3.84
C PHE A 250 -10.87 -21.61 -3.22
N GLY A 251 -10.39 -22.84 -3.47
CA GLY A 251 -10.93 -24.03 -2.81
C GLY A 251 -10.77 -23.95 -1.29
N THR A 252 -11.59 -24.72 -0.57
CA THR A 252 -11.66 -24.73 0.90
C THR A 252 -10.29 -24.88 1.55
N ASP A 253 -9.41 -25.74 1.00
CA ASP A 253 -8.07 -25.97 1.55
C ASP A 253 -7.18 -24.72 1.52
N VAL A 254 -7.24 -23.96 0.42
CA VAL A 254 -6.48 -22.71 0.27
C VAL A 254 -7.08 -21.62 1.17
N ASP A 255 -8.41 -21.59 1.33
CA ASP A 255 -9.06 -20.66 2.25
C ASP A 255 -8.62 -20.91 3.70
N ILE A 256 -8.57 -22.18 4.14
CA ILE A 256 -8.08 -22.58 5.46
C ILE A 256 -6.61 -22.21 5.64
N PHE A 257 -5.77 -22.53 4.65
CA PHE A 257 -4.34 -22.23 4.72
C PHE A 257 -4.08 -20.72 4.84
N LEU A 258 -4.70 -19.90 3.99
CA LEU A 258 -4.56 -18.44 4.05
C LEU A 258 -5.15 -17.85 5.34
N SER A 259 -6.21 -18.45 5.88
CA SER A 259 -6.78 -18.09 7.18
C SER A 259 -5.78 -18.33 8.31
N ALA A 260 -5.12 -19.49 8.31
CA ALA A 260 -4.09 -19.83 9.30
C ALA A 260 -2.89 -18.88 9.21
N VAL A 261 -2.46 -18.51 7.99
CA VAL A 261 -1.41 -17.50 7.78
C VAL A 261 -1.82 -16.15 8.37
N SER A 262 -3.04 -15.67 8.08
CA SER A 262 -3.57 -14.44 8.67
C SER A 262 -3.59 -14.49 10.20
N LEU A 263 -4.09 -15.58 10.79
CA LEU A 263 -4.10 -15.74 12.25
C LEU A 263 -2.70 -15.78 12.86
N ALA A 264 -1.72 -16.40 12.20
CA ALA A 264 -0.34 -16.38 12.66
C ALA A 264 0.23 -14.95 12.69
N VAL A 265 -0.09 -14.13 11.67
CA VAL A 265 0.24 -12.70 11.65
C VAL A 265 -0.46 -11.96 12.80
N ALA A 266 -1.74 -12.24 13.06
CA ALA A 266 -2.48 -11.65 14.17
C ALA A 266 -1.85 -12.00 15.53
N THR A 267 -1.49 -13.27 15.74
CA THR A 267 -0.80 -13.73 16.96
C THR A 267 0.54 -13.03 17.13
N LEU A 268 1.34 -12.91 16.06
CA LEU A 268 2.60 -12.17 16.09
C LEU A 268 2.37 -10.70 16.47
N ALA A 269 1.37 -10.05 15.87
CA ALA A 269 1.02 -8.66 16.19
C ALA A 269 0.62 -8.53 17.67
N CYS A 270 -0.27 -9.39 18.16
CA CYS A 270 -0.68 -9.40 19.57
C CYS A 270 0.50 -9.64 20.52
N PHE A 271 1.39 -10.58 20.20
CA PHE A 271 2.61 -10.81 20.96
C PHE A 271 3.48 -9.55 21.00
N LYS A 272 3.71 -8.91 19.84
CA LYS A 272 4.50 -7.67 19.74
C LYS A 272 3.86 -6.47 20.43
N ILE A 273 2.53 -6.44 20.58
CA ILE A 273 1.79 -5.45 21.38
C ILE A 273 1.97 -5.72 22.87
N ALA A 274 1.90 -7.00 23.29
CA ALA A 274 1.94 -7.43 24.68
C ALA A 274 3.35 -7.35 25.30
N THR A 275 4.39 -7.78 24.56
CA THR A 275 5.79 -7.76 25.04
C THR A 275 6.45 -6.39 24.94
N ALA A 276 5.66 -5.38 24.64
CA ALA A 276 6.12 -4.09 24.23
C ALA A 276 6.37 -3.25 25.48
N PRO A 277 7.61 -2.81 25.75
CA PRO A 277 7.96 -2.27 27.07
C PRO A 277 7.04 -1.11 27.48
N GLY A 278 6.53 -1.22 28.71
CA GLY A 278 5.68 -0.20 29.31
C GLY A 278 6.47 1.07 29.62
N ARG A 279 5.82 2.23 29.47
CA ARG A 279 6.41 3.57 29.63
C ARG A 279 7.20 3.76 30.94
N ARG A 280 6.83 3.06 32.01
CA ARG A 280 7.50 3.12 33.32
C ARG A 280 8.95 2.59 33.32
N SER A 281 9.32 1.73 32.38
CA SER A 281 10.68 1.18 32.30
C SER A 281 11.71 2.15 31.71
N LEU A 282 11.28 3.22 31.01
CA LEU A 282 12.18 4.15 30.32
C LEU A 282 12.40 5.47 31.08
N GLU A 283 11.57 5.76 32.10
CA GLU A 283 11.73 6.92 32.99
C GLU A 283 12.53 6.56 34.26
N GLY A 284 12.68 5.28 34.61
CA GLY A 284 13.49 4.83 35.75
C GLY A 284 14.97 4.60 35.46
N ASN A 285 15.45 4.99 34.28
CA ASN A 285 16.84 4.80 33.86
C ASN A 285 17.48 6.09 33.32
N LYS A 286 17.04 7.24 33.87
CA LYS A 286 17.66 8.55 33.66
C LYS A 286 18.04 9.17 35.00
#